data_AF-A0A8S2SSW3-F1
#
_entry.id   AF-A0A8S2SSW3-F1
#
_cell.length_a   1.000
_cell.length_b   1.000
_cell.length_c   1.000
_cell.angle_alpha   90.00
_cell.angle_beta   90.00
_cell.angle_gamma   90.00
#
_symmetry.space_group_name_H-M   'P 1'
#
loop_
_entity.id
_entity.type
_entity.pdbx_description
1 polymer ?
#
loop_
_entity_poly.entity_id
_entity_poly.type
_entity_poly.pdbx_seq_one_letter_code
_entity_poly.pdbx_strand_id
1 'polypeptide(L)'
;MKSKDLQKLVFCKYEQGDGPTKIFRDLNGFVGLCTVNRWCKMIRGTGSIQLSTSPGAPRLARTNKDHWPPNSPDLNPLDYSMWDEFAIAINWKTVISKTTLIEELKRAVKEIRQDVILQSCSSWTIRLQRVLKNDGCYLNK
;
A
#
# COMPACT_ATOMS: atom_id res chain seq x y z
N MET A 1 19.65 3.86 22.00
CA MET A 1 19.11 2.57 22.50
C MET A 1 18.32 1.90 21.39
N LYS A 2 18.48 0.59 21.13
CA LYS A 2 17.75 -0.07 20.04
C LYS A 2 16.29 -0.31 20.45
N SER A 3 15.36 -0.37 19.49
CA SER A 3 13.93 -0.54 19.74
C SER A 3 13.59 -1.80 20.58
N LYS A 4 14.33 -2.89 20.39
CA LYS A 4 14.18 -4.12 21.19
C LYS A 4 14.54 -3.93 22.66
N ASP A 5 15.53 -3.10 22.96
CA ASP A 5 15.99 -2.84 24.34
C ASP A 5 14.95 -1.99 25.08
N LEU A 6 14.35 -1.01 24.38
CA LEU A 6 13.22 -0.21 24.89
C LEU A 6 12.01 -1.09 25.23
N GLN A 7 11.65 -2.03 24.36
CA GLN A 7 10.54 -2.95 24.62
C GLN A 7 10.81 -3.82 25.83
N LYS A 8 12.01 -4.42 25.95
CA LYS A 8 12.38 -5.21 27.13
C LYS A 8 12.28 -4.39 28.42
N LEU A 9 12.77 -3.15 28.39
CA LEU A 9 12.73 -2.26 29.54
C LEU A 9 11.29 -1.92 29.95
N VAL A 10 10.39 -1.64 28.99
CA VAL A 10 8.97 -1.42 29.27
C VAL A 10 8.31 -2.66 29.86
N PHE A 11 8.64 -3.85 29.33
CA PHE A 11 8.10 -5.12 29.85
C PHE A 11 8.49 -5.32 31.31
N CYS A 12 9.78 -5.20 31.63
CA CYS A 12 10.26 -5.37 33.00
C CYS A 12 9.61 -4.39 33.97
N LYS A 13 9.46 -3.11 33.59
CA LYS A 13 8.82 -2.11 34.46
C LYS A 13 7.33 -2.36 34.65
N TYR A 14 6.63 -2.81 33.60
CA TYR A 14 5.22 -3.15 33.72
C TYR A 14 5.00 -4.36 34.65
N GLU A 15 5.83 -5.40 34.55
CA GLU A 15 5.79 -6.56 35.46
C GLU A 15 6.09 -6.18 36.92
N GLN A 16 6.90 -5.13 37.14
CA GLN A 16 7.14 -4.55 38.46
C GLN A 16 5.94 -3.73 38.99
N GLY A 17 4.85 -3.62 38.23
CA GLY A 17 3.64 -2.90 38.62
C GLY A 17 3.65 -1.41 38.26
N ASP A 18 4.64 -0.94 37.48
CA ASP A 18 4.69 0.47 37.09
C ASP A 18 3.57 0.81 36.09
N GLY A 19 2.83 1.88 36.39
CA GLY A 19 1.83 2.42 35.48
C GLY A 19 2.45 3.08 34.23
N PRO A 20 1.72 3.15 33.10
CA PRO A 20 2.23 3.69 31.84
C PRO A 20 2.83 5.10 31.94
N THR A 21 2.26 5.97 32.76
CA THR A 21 2.75 7.34 32.97
C THR A 21 4.11 7.37 33.67
N LYS A 22 4.34 6.44 34.61
CA LYS A 22 5.63 6.31 35.32
C LYS A 22 6.69 5.77 34.36
N ILE A 23 6.35 4.71 33.62
CA ILE A 23 7.23 4.14 32.59
C ILE A 23 7.61 5.19 31.55
N PHE A 24 6.66 6.00 31.07
CA PHE A 24 6.94 7.07 30.12
C PHE A 24 7.92 8.13 30.65
N ARG A 25 7.77 8.55 31.91
CA ARG A 25 8.71 9.48 32.55
C ARG A 25 10.11 8.88 32.68
N ASP A 26 10.20 7.61 33.07
CA ASP A 26 11.47 6.89 33.21
C ASP A 26 12.19 6.71 31.87
N LEU A 27 11.43 6.66 30.76
CA LEU A 27 11.97 6.61 29.41
C LEU A 27 12.31 8.00 28.86
N ASN A 28 12.15 9.09 29.62
CA ASN A 28 12.62 10.44 29.31
C ASN A 28 12.40 10.89 27.84
N GLY A 29 11.24 10.57 27.27
CA GLY A 29 10.89 10.96 25.89
C GLY A 29 11.51 10.11 24.76
N PHE A 30 12.27 9.04 25.05
CA PHE A 30 12.75 8.10 24.02
C PHE A 30 11.61 7.44 23.24
N VAL A 31 10.42 7.35 23.84
CA VAL A 31 9.19 6.89 23.21
C VAL A 31 8.01 7.73 23.70
N GLY A 32 7.04 7.99 22.83
CA GLY A 32 5.82 8.73 23.20
C GLY A 32 4.93 7.94 24.17
N LEU A 33 4.17 8.66 25.01
CA LEU A 33 3.22 8.06 25.97
C LEU A 33 2.20 7.15 25.29
N CYS A 34 1.74 7.50 24.08
CA CYS A 34 0.83 6.65 23.29
C CYS A 34 1.44 5.28 22.98
N THR A 35 2.73 5.23 22.66
CA THR A 35 3.46 3.98 22.39
C THR A 35 3.59 3.14 23.65
N VAL A 36 3.91 3.78 24.78
CA VAL A 36 3.97 3.10 26.10
C VAL A 36 2.61 2.51 26.46
N ASN A 37 1.53 3.29 26.35
CA ASN A 37 0.16 2.84 26.61
C ASN A 37 -0.22 1.65 25.71
N ARG A 38 0.13 1.71 24.43
CA ARG A 38 -0.11 0.61 23.49
C ARG A 38 0.62 -0.65 23.93
N TRP A 39 1.89 -0.56 24.30
CA TRP A 39 2.66 -1.71 24.76
C TRP A 39 2.13 -2.29 26.07
N CYS A 40 1.82 -1.46 27.07
CA CYS A 40 1.19 -1.93 28.32
C CYS A 40 -0.14 -2.66 28.07
N LYS A 41 -0.96 -2.16 27.12
CA LYS A 41 -2.20 -2.84 26.69
C LYS A 41 -1.91 -4.20 26.05
N MET A 42 -0.87 -4.31 25.24
CA MET A 42 -0.45 -5.58 24.64
C MET A 42 0.02 -6.56 25.71
N ILE A 43 0.86 -6.14 26.66
CA ILE A 43 1.31 -7.01 27.77
C ILE A 43 0.12 -7.57 28.54
N ARG A 44 -0.85 -6.71 28.86
CA ARG A 44 -2.07 -7.13 29.56
C ARG A 44 -2.88 -8.16 28.79
N GLY A 45 -2.97 -8.02 27.46
CA GLY A 45 -3.80 -8.90 26.63
C GLY A 45 -3.11 -10.20 26.21
N THR A 46 -1.81 -10.14 25.91
CA THR A 46 -1.06 -11.23 25.27
C THR A 46 0.18 -11.66 26.04
N GLY A 47 0.48 -11.07 27.20
CA GLY A 47 1.69 -11.37 27.99
C GLY A 47 3.00 -10.98 27.32
N SER A 48 2.97 -10.21 26.23
CA SER A 48 4.14 -9.90 25.42
C SER A 48 4.02 -8.57 24.69
N ILE A 49 5.14 -7.84 24.60
CA ILE A 49 5.29 -6.62 23.77
C ILE A 49 5.77 -6.98 22.37
N GLN A 50 6.27 -8.20 22.14
CA GLN A 50 6.72 -8.58 20.82
C GLN A 50 5.54 -8.43 19.87
N LEU A 51 5.64 -7.42 19.01
CA LEU A 51 4.94 -7.39 17.75
C LEU A 51 5.51 -8.62 17.03
N SER A 52 4.89 -9.78 17.21
CA SER A 52 4.95 -10.78 16.16
C SER A 52 4.51 -9.97 14.94
N THR A 53 5.40 -9.85 13.97
CA THR A 53 4.97 -9.54 12.62
C THR A 53 4.08 -10.72 12.24
N SER A 54 2.85 -10.74 12.75
CA SER A 54 1.74 -11.15 11.92
C SER A 54 2.00 -10.44 10.61
N PRO A 55 1.99 -11.13 9.46
CA PRO A 55 2.00 -10.47 8.19
C PRO A 55 0.71 -9.66 8.15
N GLY A 56 0.74 -8.48 8.77
CA GLY A 56 -0.28 -7.48 8.65
C GLY A 56 -0.46 -7.29 7.17
N ALA A 57 -1.73 -7.18 6.76
CA ALA A 57 -2.15 -7.01 5.38
C ALA A 57 -1.02 -6.34 4.58
N PRO A 58 -0.54 -6.99 3.50
CA PRO A 58 0.69 -6.61 2.84
C PRO A 58 0.68 -5.11 2.77
N ARG A 59 1.69 -4.46 3.38
CA ARG A 59 1.87 -3.01 3.24
C ARG A 59 1.66 -2.80 1.76
N LEU A 60 0.53 -2.19 1.38
CA LEU A 60 0.29 -1.81 0.00
C LEU A 60 1.60 -1.13 -0.34
N ALA A 61 2.38 -1.75 -1.24
CA ALA A 61 3.61 -1.16 -1.68
C ALA A 61 3.11 0.09 -2.39
N ARG A 62 2.93 1.18 -1.63
CA ARG A 62 2.77 2.52 -2.14
C ARG A 62 4.13 2.74 -2.73
N THR A 63 4.29 2.30 -3.97
CA THR A 63 5.34 2.77 -4.85
C THR A 63 5.22 4.28 -4.76
N ASN A 64 6.10 4.92 -4.00
CA ASN A 64 6.32 6.34 -4.17
C ASN A 64 6.63 6.53 -5.68
N LYS A 65 6.20 7.63 -6.29
CA LYS A 65 6.38 7.89 -7.73
C LYS A 65 7.83 7.60 -8.17
N ASP A 66 8.78 7.88 -7.29
CA ASP A 66 10.23 7.69 -7.50
C ASP A 66 10.70 6.21 -7.47
N HIS A 67 9.83 5.28 -7.08
CA HIS A 67 10.14 3.85 -6.93
C HIS A 67 9.38 2.98 -7.95
N TRP A 68 8.75 3.59 -8.95
CA TRP A 68 8.16 2.83 -10.04
C TRP A 68 9.27 2.22 -10.91
N PRO A 69 9.26 0.90 -11.17
CA PRO A 69 10.29 0.29 -11.98
C PRO A 69 10.24 0.82 -13.42
N PRO A 70 11.40 1.12 -14.04
CA PRO A 70 11.44 1.57 -15.43
C PRO A 70 10.85 0.49 -16.36
N ASN A 71 10.35 0.92 -17.52
CA ASN A 71 9.81 0.02 -18.56
C ASN A 71 8.80 -1.01 -18.06
N SER A 72 7.95 -0.66 -17.09
CA SER A 72 7.01 -1.62 -16.47
C SER A 72 5.54 -1.31 -16.79
N PRO A 73 5.11 -1.41 -18.06
CA PRO A 73 3.71 -1.19 -18.44
C PRO A 73 2.79 -2.26 -17.82
N ASP A 74 3.31 -3.47 -17.55
CA ASP A 74 2.58 -4.56 -16.91
C ASP A 74 2.11 -4.25 -15.50
N LEU A 75 2.70 -3.23 -14.87
CA LEU A 75 2.34 -2.76 -13.54
C LEU A 75 1.52 -1.47 -13.58
N ASN A 76 1.38 -0.79 -14.72
CA ASN A 76 0.66 0.48 -14.79
C ASN A 76 -0.80 0.24 -15.23
N PRO A 77 -1.81 0.52 -14.37
CA PRO A 77 -3.23 0.30 -14.72
C PRO A 77 -3.68 1.03 -15.98
N LEU A 78 -3.06 2.17 -16.31
CA LEU A 78 -3.33 2.85 -17.56
C LEU A 78 -2.86 2.01 -18.76
N ASP A 79 -1.67 1.43 -18.68
CA ASP A 79 -1.01 0.72 -19.77
C ASP A 79 -1.55 -0.68 -20.00
N TYR A 80 -1.86 -1.43 -18.93
CA TYR A 80 -2.37 -2.81 -19.09
C TYR A 80 -3.90 -2.92 -19.19
N SER A 81 -4.64 -1.81 -19.05
CA SER A 81 -6.11 -1.85 -19.04
C SER A 81 -6.74 -0.61 -19.68
N MET A 82 -6.53 0.59 -19.14
CA MET A 82 -7.38 1.74 -19.52
C MET A 82 -7.23 2.15 -20.99
N TRP A 83 -6.04 2.07 -21.58
CA TRP A 83 -5.86 2.38 -23.00
C TRP A 83 -6.62 1.43 -23.93
N ASP A 84 -6.73 0.15 -23.58
CA ASP A 84 -7.49 -0.83 -24.35
C ASP A 84 -9.00 -0.50 -24.29
N GLU A 85 -9.50 -0.14 -23.11
CA GLU A 85 -10.89 0.30 -22.91
C GLU A 85 -11.23 1.55 -23.73
N PHE A 86 -10.32 2.54 -23.75
CA PHE A 86 -10.51 3.72 -24.60
C PHE A 86 -10.52 3.35 -26.09
N ALA A 87 -9.59 2.48 -26.52
CA ALA A 87 -9.52 2.06 -27.92
C ALA A 87 -10.79 1.35 -28.39
N ILE A 88 -11.43 0.57 -27.50
CA ILE A 88 -12.72 -0.09 -27.76
C ILE A 88 -13.87 0.92 -27.78
N ALA A 89 -13.89 1.87 -26.84
CA ALA A 89 -14.98 2.82 -26.68
C ALA A 89 -15.00 3.94 -27.73
N ILE A 90 -13.85 4.30 -28.32
CA ILE A 90 -13.76 5.34 -29.36
C ILE A 90 -14.52 4.91 -30.62
N ASN A 91 -15.36 5.80 -31.14
CA ASN A 91 -15.93 5.63 -32.47
C ASN A 91 -14.93 6.12 -33.53
N TRP A 92 -14.04 5.24 -33.98
CA TRP A 92 -12.98 5.61 -34.92
C TRP A 92 -13.47 6.20 -36.25
N LYS A 93 -14.75 6.00 -36.62
CA LYS A 93 -15.34 6.57 -37.84
C LYS A 93 -15.56 8.08 -37.75
N THR A 94 -15.71 8.64 -36.55
CA THR A 94 -15.91 10.08 -36.33
C THR A 94 -14.58 10.83 -36.19
N VAL A 95 -13.46 10.11 -36.06
CA VAL A 95 -12.13 10.68 -35.85
C VAL A 95 -11.46 11.02 -37.18
N ILE A 96 -11.56 12.27 -37.61
CA ILE A 96 -10.95 12.78 -38.85
C ILE A 96 -9.86 13.84 -38.62
N SER A 97 -9.76 14.34 -37.39
CA SER A 97 -8.85 15.40 -36.98
C SER A 97 -8.44 15.24 -35.52
N LYS A 98 -7.44 16.00 -35.09
CA LYS A 98 -7.05 16.09 -33.68
C LYS A 98 -8.22 16.55 -32.79
N THR A 99 -9.03 17.49 -33.26
CA THR A 99 -10.16 18.03 -32.49
C THR A 99 -11.21 16.95 -32.26
N THR A 100 -11.61 16.23 -33.32
CA THR A 100 -12.58 15.13 -33.21
C THR A 100 -12.06 13.97 -32.37
N LEU A 101 -10.74 13.71 -32.40
CA LEU A 101 -10.11 12.71 -31.52
C LEU A 101 -10.24 13.12 -30.04
N ILE A 102 -9.97 14.38 -29.71
CA ILE A 102 -10.09 14.89 -28.33
C ILE A 102 -11.54 14.80 -27.84
N GLU A 103 -12.51 15.11 -28.70
CA GLU A 103 -13.93 15.01 -28.39
C GLU A 103 -14.38 13.56 -28.14
N GLU A 104 -13.98 12.64 -29.02
CA GLU A 104 -14.27 11.20 -28.86
C GLU A 104 -13.59 10.62 -27.61
N LEU A 105 -12.35 11.01 -27.31
CA LEU A 105 -11.68 10.60 -26.07
C LEU A 105 -12.45 11.09 -24.83
N LYS A 106 -12.88 12.35 -24.82
CA LYS A 106 -13.69 12.90 -23.71
C LYS A 106 -15.02 12.16 -23.55
N ARG A 107 -15.64 11.73 -24.65
CA ARG A 107 -16.86 10.90 -24.63
C ARG A 107 -16.55 9.51 -24.07
N ALA A 108 -15.54 8.83 -24.61
CA ALA A 108 -15.12 7.50 -24.18
C ALA A 108 -14.81 7.44 -22.67
N VAL A 109 -14.08 8.44 -22.14
CA VAL A 109 -13.78 8.54 -20.69
C VAL A 109 -15.06 8.56 -19.84
N LYS A 110 -16.15 9.20 -20.31
CA LYS A 110 -17.42 9.26 -19.57
C LYS A 110 -18.20 7.96 -19.61
N GLU A 111 -17.95 7.12 -20.61
CA GLU A 111 -18.65 5.84 -20.80
C GLU A 111 -17.96 4.67 -20.11
N ILE A 112 -16.70 4.85 -19.67
CA ILE A 112 -16.00 3.82 -18.90
C ILE A 112 -16.80 3.48 -17.65
N ARG A 113 -17.08 2.19 -17.53
CA ARG A 113 -17.81 1.67 -16.38
C ARG A 113 -16.92 1.72 -15.14
N GLN A 114 -17.50 2.15 -14.02
CA GLN A 114 -16.76 2.30 -12.75
C GLN A 114 -16.15 0.98 -12.27
N ASP A 115 -16.80 -0.16 -12.53
CA ASP A 115 -16.28 -1.48 -12.17
C ASP A 115 -14.97 -1.80 -12.89
N VAL A 116 -14.80 -1.38 -14.15
CA VAL A 116 -13.54 -1.55 -14.91
C VAL A 116 -12.39 -0.79 -14.23
N ILE A 117 -12.64 0.44 -13.77
CA ILE A 117 -11.63 1.24 -13.04
C ILE A 117 -11.25 0.55 -11.72
N LEU A 118 -12.23 0.03 -10.99
CA LEU A 118 -11.97 -0.67 -9.73
C LEU A 118 -11.24 -2.00 -9.95
N GLN A 119 -11.59 -2.73 -11.01
CA GLN A 119 -10.93 -3.99 -11.39
C GLN A 119 -9.49 -3.75 -11.84
N SER A 120 -9.21 -2.70 -12.61
CA SER A 120 -7.85 -2.36 -13.03
C SER A 120 -7.00 -2.04 -11.80
N CYS A 121 -7.47 -1.17 -10.90
CA CYS A 121 -6.77 -0.87 -9.64
C CYS A 121 -6.54 -2.12 -8.78
N SER A 122 -7.55 -2.98 -8.65
CA SER A 122 -7.48 -4.19 -7.82
C SER A 122 -6.54 -5.25 -8.39
N SER A 123 -6.39 -5.30 -9.71
CA SER A 123 -5.51 -6.24 -10.42
C SER A 123 -4.03 -5.92 -10.21
N TRP A 124 -3.68 -4.69 -9.81
CA TRP A 124 -2.31 -4.27 -9.61
C TRP A 124 -1.53 -5.16 -8.65
N THR A 125 -2.12 -5.49 -7.49
CA THR A 125 -1.46 -6.33 -6.47
C THR A 125 -1.15 -7.72 -7.02
N ILE A 126 -2.07 -8.31 -7.77
CA ILE A 126 -1.89 -9.64 -8.37
C ILE A 126 -0.79 -9.59 -9.44
N ARG A 127 -0.78 -8.55 -10.27
CA ARG A 127 0.26 -8.34 -11.29
C ARG A 127 1.64 -8.17 -10.66
N LEU A 128 1.77 -7.38 -9.60
CA LEU A 128 3.02 -7.24 -8.85
C LEU A 128 3.51 -8.58 -8.31
N GLN A 129 2.61 -9.39 -7.71
CA GLN A 129 2.98 -10.72 -7.23
C GLN A 129 3.44 -11.65 -8.35
N ARG A 130 2.84 -11.55 -9.54
CA ARG A 130 3.28 -12.33 -10.72
C ARG A 130 4.66 -11.89 -11.19
N VAL A 131 4.94 -10.59 -11.25
CA VAL A 131 6.27 -10.07 -11.61
C VAL A 131 7.32 -10.54 -10.60
N LEU A 132 7.03 -10.49 -9.31
CA LEU A 132 7.93 -11.00 -8.26
C LEU A 132 8.19 -12.50 -8.39
N LYS A 133 7.17 -13.30 -8.71
CA LYS A 133 7.31 -14.74 -8.96
C LYS A 133 8.06 -15.05 -10.26
N ASN A 134 8.12 -14.09 -11.17
CA ASN A 134 8.79 -14.20 -12.46
C ASN A 134 10.15 -13.48 -12.43
N ASP A 135 10.76 -13.33 -11.25
CA ASP A 135 12.07 -12.68 -11.05
C ASP A 135 12.21 -11.29 -11.70
N GLY A 136 11.11 -10.53 -11.76
CA GLY A 136 11.09 -9.20 -12.37
C GLY A 136 10.88 -9.18 -13.89
N CYS A 137 10.75 -10.33 -14.56
CA CYS A 137 10.48 -10.42 -15.98
C CYS A 137 9.04 -10.01 -16.34
N TYR A 138 8.85 -9.58 -17.59
CA TYR A 138 7.55 -9.18 -18.14
C TYR A 138 6.47 -10.25 -17.98
N LEU A 139 5.24 -9.80 -17.82
CA LEU A 139 4.08 -10.68 -17.80
C LEU A 139 3.65 -10.97 -19.24
N ASN A 140 3.45 -12.25 -19.57
CA ASN A 140 2.82 -12.60 -20.83
C ASN A 140 1.37 -12.07 -20.85
N LYS A 141 1.00 -11.43 -21.97
CA LYS A 141 -0.37 -10.96 -22.25
C LYS A 141 -1.31 -12.15 -22.47
#